data_AF-A0AAV8CIP5-F1
#
_entry.id   AF-A0AAV8CIP5-F1
#
_cell.length_a   1.000
_cell.length_b   1.000
_cell.length_c   1.000
_cell.angle_alpha   90.00
_cell.angle_beta   90.00
_cell.angle_gamma   90.00
#
_symmetry.space_group_name_H-M   'P 1'
#
loop_
_entity.id
_entity.type
_entity.pdbx_description
1 polymer ?
#
loop_
_entity_poly.entity_id
_entity_poly.type
_entity_poly.pdbx_seq_one_letter_code
_entity_poly.pdbx_strand_id
1 'polypeptide(L)'
;MKNKIPTYLLLSVLTILLFIKISSQSKIPIPKRQTDALNKLIFDPRILRRHVSLTARMTLTSLSNLAVSKVYSQLGQKEKDKIKKLPVQPRTGVNFDQYGGYVTVDAEKGRAFYYYFVEATTRGGDGGPDSKPLLLWLNGGPGCSSLGYGAMEELGPFRVMSDGRTLYRNPYSWNKVANVLFLESPAGVGYSYSNTTKDYSQNGDTMTAQDNLVFLVNLLERFPEYKGRDFYMAGESYAGHYIPQLAQAILSHNRQNKGQGAVWIA
;
A
#
# COMPACT_ATOMS: atom_id res chain seq x y z
N MET A 1 -4.09 29.90 67.03
CA MET A 1 -4.32 28.67 66.24
C MET A 1 -3.79 28.92 64.82
N LYS A 2 -2.69 28.28 64.42
CA LYS A 2 -2.04 28.50 63.12
C LYS A 2 -2.54 27.43 62.14
N ASN A 3 -3.41 27.84 61.21
CA ASN A 3 -3.90 26.99 60.13
C ASN A 3 -2.74 26.67 59.17
N LYS A 4 -2.24 25.42 59.20
CA LYS A 4 -1.30 24.92 58.19
C LYS A 4 -2.12 24.49 56.96
N ILE A 5 -1.81 25.09 55.82
CA ILE A 5 -2.37 24.70 54.53
C ILE A 5 -1.84 23.28 54.21
N PRO A 6 -2.72 22.32 53.88
CA PRO A 6 -2.29 20.96 53.57
C PRO A 6 -1.43 20.94 52.29
N THR A 7 -0.33 20.21 52.33
CA THR A 7 0.70 20.11 51.27
C THR A 7 0.15 19.67 49.91
N TYR A 8 -0.95 18.91 49.88
CA TYR A 8 -1.62 18.50 48.64
C TYR A 8 -2.28 19.68 47.90
N LEU A 9 -2.71 20.72 48.61
CA LEU A 9 -3.27 21.93 48.02
C LEU A 9 -2.19 22.78 47.33
N LEU A 10 -0.97 22.75 47.87
CA LEU A 10 0.20 23.41 47.26
C LEU A 10 0.67 22.69 46.00
N LEU A 11 0.65 21.35 45.98
CA LEU A 11 0.98 20.57 44.78
C LEU A 11 -0.05 20.76 43.66
N SER A 12 -1.34 20.82 43.96
CA SER A 12 -2.38 21.01 42.95
C SER A 12 -2.33 22.41 42.32
N VAL A 13 -2.01 23.43 43.12
CA VAL A 13 -1.81 24.79 42.61
C VAL A 13 -0.56 24.85 41.73
N LEU A 14 0.53 24.16 42.10
CA LEU A 14 1.74 24.11 41.27
C LEU A 14 1.53 23.41 39.93
N THR A 15 0.77 22.31 39.89
CA THR A 15 0.48 21.59 38.64
C THR A 15 -0.46 22.39 37.73
N ILE A 16 -1.44 23.08 38.28
CA ILE A 16 -2.33 23.99 37.53
C ILE A 16 -1.51 25.16 36.95
N LEU A 17 -0.63 25.78 37.73
CA LEU A 17 0.24 26.86 37.25
C LEU A 17 1.22 26.38 36.17
N LEU A 18 1.74 25.15 36.28
CA LEU A 18 2.59 24.54 35.25
C LEU A 18 1.80 24.28 33.96
N PHE A 19 0.56 23.78 34.05
CA PHE A 19 -0.34 23.60 32.91
C PHE A 19 -0.70 24.92 32.23
N ILE A 20 -0.95 25.99 33.00
CA ILE A 20 -1.24 27.34 32.46
C ILE A 20 0.01 27.93 31.78
N LYS A 21 1.21 27.64 32.29
CA LYS A 21 2.47 28.11 31.68
C LYS A 21 2.81 27.34 30.40
N ILE A 22 2.47 26.05 30.33
CA ILE A 22 2.61 25.23 29.11
C ILE A 22 1.58 25.64 28.05
N SER A 23 0.34 25.98 28.45
CA SER A 23 -0.68 26.46 27.53
C SER A 23 -0.44 27.90 27.05
N SER A 24 0.28 28.74 27.81
CA SER A 24 0.62 30.10 27.39
C SER A 24 1.87 30.22 26.50
N GLN A 25 2.70 29.17 26.41
CA GLN A 25 3.95 29.18 25.62
C GLN A 25 3.90 28.46 24.26
N SER A 26 2.74 28.06 23.76
CA SER A 26 2.63 27.47 22.43
C SER A 26 1.59 28.18 21.56
N LYS A 27 1.87 29.44 21.20
CA LYS A 27 1.32 30.01 19.96
C LYS A 27 2.03 29.39 18.76
N ILE A 28 1.89 28.09 18.58
CA ILE A 28 2.15 27.45 17.29
C ILE A 28 0.92 27.77 16.43
N PRO A 29 1.05 28.46 15.29
CA PRO A 29 -0.09 28.72 14.44
C PRO A 29 -0.69 27.38 14.00
N ILE A 30 -1.92 27.12 14.41
CA ILE A 30 -2.67 25.95 13.97
C ILE A 30 -2.95 26.15 12.47
N PRO A 31 -2.43 25.30 11.57
CA PRO A 31 -2.68 25.46 10.15
C PRO A 31 -4.18 25.31 9.87
N LYS A 32 -4.78 26.28 9.17
CA LYS A 32 -6.23 26.28 8.90
C LYS A 32 -6.66 25.19 7.91
N ARG A 33 -5.72 24.57 7.20
CA ARG A 33 -5.96 23.47 6.25
C ARG A 33 -4.90 22.37 6.43
N GLN A 34 -5.30 21.11 6.24
CA GLN A 34 -4.39 19.96 6.28
C GLN A 34 -3.23 20.09 5.29
N THR A 35 -3.47 20.71 4.13
CA THR A 35 -2.44 20.98 3.12
C THR A 35 -1.32 21.88 3.63
N ASP A 36 -1.63 22.85 4.48
CA ASP A 36 -0.62 23.76 5.05
C ASP A 36 0.27 23.04 6.06
N ALA A 37 -0.31 22.12 6.84
CA ALA A 37 0.43 21.25 7.75
C ALA A 37 1.34 20.28 6.97
N LEU A 38 0.83 19.69 5.90
CA LEU A 38 1.58 18.78 5.03
C LEU A 38 2.73 19.50 4.32
N ASN A 39 2.47 20.69 3.76
CA ASN A 39 3.49 21.52 3.14
C ASN A 39 4.59 21.89 4.15
N LYS A 40 4.22 22.21 5.39
CA LYS A 40 5.20 22.52 6.44
C LYS A 40 6.05 21.30 6.84
N LEU A 41 5.48 20.09 6.80
CA LEU A 41 6.20 18.84 7.05
C LEU A 41 7.14 18.46 5.88
N ILE A 42 6.69 18.64 4.64
CA ILE A 42 7.46 18.30 3.43
C ILE A 42 8.57 19.32 3.15
N PHE A 43 8.29 20.61 3.35
CA PHE A 43 9.17 21.70 2.92
C PHE A 43 9.98 22.34 4.08
N ASP A 44 9.87 21.88 5.33
CA ASP A 44 10.78 22.29 6.41
C ASP A 44 11.88 21.22 6.64
N PRO A 45 13.13 21.46 6.18
CA PRO A 45 14.22 20.50 6.29
C PRO A 45 14.60 20.15 7.74
N ARG A 46 14.26 21.00 8.71
CA ARG A 46 14.62 20.83 10.12
C ARG A 46 13.68 19.86 10.84
N ILE A 47 12.40 19.88 10.48
CA ILE A 47 11.38 18.97 11.02
C ILE A 47 11.58 17.58 10.43
N LEU A 48 11.82 17.50 9.11
CA LEU A 48 12.13 16.25 8.43
C LEU A 48 13.37 15.59 9.04
N ARG A 49 14.46 16.33 9.27
CA ARG A 49 15.69 15.77 9.88
C ARG A 49 15.50 15.29 11.33
N ARG A 50 14.69 15.98 12.16
CA ARG A 50 14.49 15.58 13.57
C ARG A 50 13.63 14.34 13.74
N HIS A 51 12.56 14.18 12.95
CA HIS A 51 11.70 12.99 13.05
C HIS A 51 12.27 11.77 12.31
N VAL A 52 13.01 11.98 11.23
CA VAL A 52 13.69 10.89 10.51
C VAL A 52 14.88 10.35 11.32
N SER A 53 15.58 11.17 12.12
CA SER A 53 16.87 10.74 12.68
C SER A 53 16.84 9.64 13.75
N LEU A 54 15.73 9.38 14.47
CA LEU A 54 15.73 8.38 15.56
C LEU A 54 14.93 7.13 15.20
N THR A 55 13.69 7.29 14.75
CA THR A 55 12.83 6.19 14.26
C THR A 55 13.30 5.67 12.92
N ALA A 56 13.70 6.54 11.97
CA ALA A 56 14.21 6.05 10.69
C ALA A 56 15.58 5.38 10.84
N ARG A 57 16.41 5.74 11.83
CA ARG A 57 17.67 5.03 12.10
C ARG A 57 17.45 3.60 12.63
N MET A 58 16.45 3.39 13.50
CA MET A 58 16.10 2.04 13.97
C MET A 58 15.40 1.19 12.91
N THR A 59 14.60 1.78 12.01
CA THR A 59 14.01 1.05 10.88
C THR A 59 15.00 0.83 9.72
N LEU A 60 15.94 1.77 9.48
CA LEU A 60 16.96 1.64 8.42
C LEU A 60 17.85 0.42 8.62
N THR A 61 18.30 0.15 9.84
CA THR A 61 19.19 -0.98 10.13
C THR A 61 18.50 -2.34 10.02
N SER A 62 17.19 -2.40 10.32
CA SER A 62 16.39 -3.62 10.14
C SER A 62 16.14 -3.92 8.66
N LEU A 63 15.90 -2.90 7.85
CA LEU A 63 15.63 -3.06 6.40
C LEU A 63 16.90 -3.22 5.55
N SER A 64 18.08 -2.81 6.02
CA SER A 64 19.33 -2.87 5.26
C SER A 64 19.95 -4.28 5.14
N ASN A 65 19.50 -5.26 5.94
CA ASN A 65 20.03 -6.63 5.94
C ASN A 65 19.23 -7.62 5.07
N LEU A 66 18.26 -7.16 4.27
CA LEU A 66 17.35 -8.04 3.55
C LEU A 66 17.92 -8.50 2.21
N ALA A 67 18.76 -9.54 2.30
CA ALA A 67 19.24 -10.30 1.15
C ALA A 67 18.07 -11.02 0.45
N VAL A 68 17.98 -10.80 -0.88
CA VAL A 68 17.24 -11.56 -1.90
C VAL A 68 15.71 -11.59 -1.73
N SER A 69 15.01 -10.86 -2.60
CA SER A 69 13.59 -11.13 -2.88
C SER A 69 13.46 -12.58 -3.33
N LYS A 70 12.83 -13.44 -2.54
CA LYS A 70 12.59 -14.84 -2.91
C LYS A 70 11.86 -14.88 -4.27
N VAL A 71 12.52 -15.28 -5.35
CA VAL A 71 11.91 -15.41 -6.68
C VAL A 71 11.52 -16.88 -6.88
N TYR A 72 10.24 -17.12 -7.12
CA TYR A 72 9.68 -18.44 -7.42
C TYR A 72 9.36 -18.56 -8.92
N SER A 73 9.28 -19.78 -9.44
CA SER A 73 8.94 -19.99 -10.85
C SER A 73 7.55 -19.45 -11.19
N GLN A 74 7.48 -18.60 -12.22
CA GLN A 74 6.24 -18.00 -12.73
C GLN A 74 5.79 -18.55 -14.09
N LEU A 75 6.46 -19.60 -14.58
CA LEU A 75 6.26 -20.13 -15.92
C LEU A 75 4.80 -20.53 -16.16
N GLY A 76 4.18 -19.93 -17.18
CA GLY A 76 2.80 -20.21 -17.59
C GLY A 76 1.71 -19.75 -16.62
N GLN A 77 2.05 -19.04 -15.53
CA GLN A 77 1.06 -18.61 -14.54
C GLN A 77 0.20 -17.46 -15.06
N LYS A 78 0.76 -16.51 -15.83
CA LYS A 78 0.00 -15.41 -16.45
C LYS A 78 -1.22 -15.89 -17.23
N GLU A 79 -1.05 -16.90 -18.09
CA GLU A 79 -2.13 -17.45 -18.91
C GLU A 79 -3.19 -18.18 -18.08
N LYS A 80 -2.78 -18.83 -16.98
CA LYS A 80 -3.71 -19.48 -16.04
C LYS A 80 -4.54 -18.47 -15.25
N ASP A 81 -3.95 -17.31 -14.94
CA ASP A 81 -4.60 -16.24 -14.20
C ASP A 81 -5.57 -15.43 -15.07
N LYS A 82 -5.57 -15.61 -16.40
CA LYS A 82 -6.41 -14.84 -17.32
C LYS A 82 -7.89 -15.06 -17.05
N ILE A 83 -8.59 -13.99 -16.69
CA ILE A 83 -10.05 -13.99 -16.50
C ILE A 83 -10.71 -13.66 -17.84
N LYS A 84 -11.19 -14.68 -18.55
CA LYS A 84 -11.90 -14.49 -19.83
C LYS A 84 -13.15 -13.64 -19.68
N LYS A 85 -13.92 -13.89 -18.62
CA LYS A 85 -15.14 -13.15 -18.27
C LYS A 85 -15.52 -13.44 -16.82
N LEU A 86 -15.84 -12.40 -16.06
CA LEU A 86 -16.44 -12.54 -14.73
C LEU A 86 -17.91 -12.97 -14.86
N PRO A 87 -18.45 -13.72 -13.88
CA PRO A 87 -19.88 -13.95 -13.78
C PRO A 87 -20.63 -12.63 -13.89
N VAL A 88 -21.70 -12.61 -14.70
CA VAL A 88 -22.60 -11.45 -14.90
C VAL A 88 -21.91 -10.10 -15.21
N GLN A 89 -20.71 -10.16 -15.79
CA GLN A 89 -20.03 -9.01 -16.38
C GLN A 89 -20.83 -8.44 -17.57
N PRO A 90 -20.88 -7.10 -17.74
CA PRO A 90 -21.48 -6.46 -18.91
C PRO A 90 -20.98 -7.06 -20.22
N ARG A 91 -21.91 -7.35 -21.14
CA ARG A 91 -21.58 -7.99 -22.44
C ARG A 91 -20.81 -7.08 -23.39
N THR A 92 -20.94 -5.78 -23.24
CA THR A 92 -20.40 -4.77 -24.16
C THR A 92 -19.55 -3.75 -23.41
N GLY A 93 -18.55 -3.20 -24.10
CA GLY A 93 -17.71 -2.14 -23.55
C GLY A 93 -16.65 -2.60 -22.55
N VAL A 94 -16.40 -3.91 -22.46
CA VAL A 94 -15.20 -4.43 -21.81
C VAL A 94 -14.17 -4.70 -22.90
N ASN A 95 -13.18 -3.84 -22.99
CA ASN A 95 -12.14 -3.84 -24.02
C ASN A 95 -10.74 -3.76 -23.40
N PHE A 96 -10.56 -4.51 -22.33
CA PHE A 96 -9.32 -4.63 -21.57
C PHE A 96 -9.22 -6.03 -21.02
N ASP A 97 -7.99 -6.45 -20.77
CA ASP A 97 -7.70 -7.73 -20.17
C ASP A 97 -7.70 -7.65 -18.64
N GLN A 98 -8.01 -8.79 -18.02
CA GLN A 98 -8.08 -8.92 -16.57
C GLN A 98 -7.52 -10.27 -16.14
N TYR A 99 -6.86 -10.26 -15.00
CA TYR A 99 -6.14 -11.40 -14.43
C TYR A 99 -6.44 -11.48 -12.93
N GLY A 100 -6.47 -12.70 -12.40
CA GLY A 100 -6.57 -12.89 -10.97
C GLY A 100 -6.00 -14.24 -10.57
N GLY A 101 -5.18 -14.24 -9.54
CA GLY A 101 -4.45 -15.42 -9.12
C GLY A 101 -3.63 -15.17 -7.87
N TYR A 102 -2.85 -16.17 -7.49
CA TYR A 102 -2.02 -16.14 -6.29
C TYR A 102 -0.55 -16.03 -6.65
N VAL A 103 0.19 -15.23 -5.88
CA VAL A 103 1.65 -15.17 -5.90
C VAL A 103 2.16 -15.56 -4.52
N THR A 104 2.96 -16.62 -4.46
CA THR A 104 3.63 -17.05 -3.24
C THR A 104 4.65 -16.00 -2.82
N VAL A 105 4.58 -15.57 -1.56
CA VAL A 105 5.56 -14.65 -0.95
C VAL A 105 6.47 -15.40 0.03
N ASP A 106 6.02 -16.53 0.56
CA ASP A 106 6.82 -17.39 1.44
C ASP A 106 6.45 -18.86 1.31
N ALA A 107 7.27 -19.62 0.58
CA ALA A 107 7.01 -21.03 0.32
C ALA A 107 7.05 -21.90 1.58
N GLU A 108 7.95 -21.59 2.53
CA GLU A 108 8.11 -22.37 3.77
C GLU A 108 6.88 -22.29 4.66
N LYS A 109 6.28 -21.10 4.74
CA LYS A 109 5.06 -20.86 5.52
C LYS A 109 3.79 -21.12 4.72
N GLY A 110 3.90 -21.41 3.43
CA GLY A 110 2.77 -21.52 2.50
C GLY A 110 1.97 -20.23 2.42
N ARG A 111 2.64 -19.07 2.42
CA ARG A 111 2.01 -17.74 2.37
C ARG A 111 1.93 -17.25 0.93
N ALA A 112 0.73 -16.89 0.49
CA ALA A 112 0.46 -16.40 -0.86
C ALA A 112 -0.56 -15.27 -0.85
N PHE A 113 -0.31 -14.26 -1.67
CA PHE A 113 -1.22 -13.12 -1.82
C PHE A 113 -2.03 -13.24 -3.11
N TYR A 114 -3.33 -12.98 -3.00
CA TYR A 114 -4.23 -12.84 -4.13
C TYR A 114 -4.14 -11.44 -4.73
N TYR A 115 -4.22 -11.37 -6.05
CA TYR A 115 -4.33 -10.11 -6.77
C TYR A 115 -5.44 -10.16 -7.80
N TYR A 116 -6.00 -8.99 -8.09
CA TYR A 116 -6.83 -8.75 -9.26
C TYR A 116 -6.19 -7.63 -10.07
N PHE A 117 -5.84 -7.91 -11.31
CA PHE A 117 -5.15 -6.99 -12.20
C PHE A 117 -6.01 -6.71 -13.42
N VAL A 118 -6.16 -5.44 -13.75
CA VAL A 118 -6.92 -4.99 -14.91
C VAL A 118 -6.03 -4.11 -15.77
N GLU A 119 -5.85 -4.49 -17.01
CA GLU A 119 -5.09 -3.70 -17.96
C GLU A 119 -5.84 -2.42 -18.32
N ALA A 120 -5.09 -1.45 -18.85
CA ALA A 120 -5.68 -0.21 -19.28
C ALA A 120 -6.64 -0.43 -20.47
N THR A 121 -7.75 0.31 -20.50
CA THR A 121 -8.68 0.26 -21.63
C THR A 121 -8.00 0.74 -22.90
N THR A 122 -8.11 -0.01 -23.99
CA THR A 122 -7.63 0.46 -25.29
C THR A 122 -8.59 1.52 -25.84
N ARG A 123 -8.08 2.71 -26.19
CA ARG A 123 -8.84 3.72 -26.92
C ARG A 123 -8.10 4.07 -28.21
N GLY A 124 -8.84 4.35 -29.28
CA GLY A 124 -8.23 4.61 -30.59
C GLY A 124 -7.12 5.65 -30.51
N GLY A 125 -5.90 5.25 -30.91
CA GLY A 125 -4.73 6.13 -31.00
C GLY A 125 -3.95 6.38 -29.70
N ASP A 126 -4.31 5.76 -28.57
CA ASP A 126 -3.66 6.06 -27.28
C ASP A 126 -2.54 5.08 -26.85
N GLY A 127 -2.21 4.12 -27.73
CA GLY A 127 -1.20 3.09 -27.51
C GLY A 127 -1.66 1.92 -26.63
N GLY A 128 -2.90 1.93 -26.12
CA GLY A 128 -3.44 0.82 -25.33
C GLY A 128 -2.69 0.56 -24.01
N PRO A 129 -2.82 -0.63 -23.43
CA PRO A 129 -2.16 -0.97 -22.15
C PRO A 129 -0.64 -0.87 -22.20
N ASP A 130 -0.04 -1.11 -23.37
CA ASP A 130 1.40 -1.05 -23.62
C ASP A 130 1.99 0.35 -23.56
N SER A 131 1.19 1.42 -23.44
CA SER A 131 1.68 2.79 -23.28
C SER A 131 1.37 3.39 -21.91
N LYS A 132 0.63 2.68 -21.05
CA LYS A 132 0.15 3.20 -19.76
C LYS A 132 0.99 2.71 -18.59
N PRO A 133 1.11 3.50 -17.51
CA PRO A 133 1.86 3.09 -16.32
C PRO A 133 1.23 1.87 -15.63
N LEU A 134 2.02 1.22 -14.77
CA LEU A 134 1.53 0.23 -13.81
C LEU A 134 1.23 0.93 -12.48
N LEU A 135 0.04 0.71 -11.93
CA LEU A 135 -0.41 1.27 -10.67
C LEU A 135 -0.76 0.16 -9.69
N LEU A 136 -0.03 0.06 -8.58
CA LEU A 136 -0.44 -0.74 -7.42
C LEU A 136 -1.43 0.06 -6.57
N TRP A 137 -2.57 -0.55 -6.25
CA TRP A 137 -3.55 -0.03 -5.30
C TRP A 137 -3.64 -0.90 -4.04
N LEU A 138 -3.57 -0.24 -2.88
CA LEU A 138 -3.72 -0.85 -1.55
C LEU A 138 -4.80 -0.13 -0.73
N ASN A 139 -5.83 -0.85 -0.28
CA ASN A 139 -6.69 -0.36 0.80
C ASN A 139 -6.00 -0.57 2.18
N GLY A 140 -6.50 0.14 3.19
CA GLY A 140 -5.92 0.18 4.53
C GLY A 140 -6.56 -0.79 5.52
N GLY A 141 -7.15 -0.24 6.59
CA GLY A 141 -7.71 -0.97 7.72
C GLY A 141 -6.91 -0.71 9.00
N PRO A 142 -5.86 -1.49 9.33
CA PRO A 142 -5.23 -2.57 8.55
C PRO A 142 -6.14 -3.79 8.36
N GLY A 143 -6.01 -4.50 7.23
CA GLY A 143 -6.73 -5.76 6.97
C GLY A 143 -7.93 -5.67 6.02
N CYS A 144 -8.17 -4.51 5.40
CA CYS A 144 -9.26 -4.34 4.44
C CYS A 144 -8.84 -4.82 3.04
N SER A 145 -9.79 -5.39 2.29
CA SER A 145 -9.54 -5.94 0.95
C SER A 145 -9.44 -4.85 -0.12
N SER A 146 -8.35 -4.86 -0.90
CA SER A 146 -8.20 -3.99 -2.08
C SER A 146 -9.10 -4.40 -3.25
N LEU A 147 -9.50 -5.68 -3.31
CA LEU A 147 -10.48 -6.16 -4.28
C LEU A 147 -11.89 -5.66 -3.90
N GLY A 148 -12.29 -5.85 -2.63
CA GLY A 148 -13.60 -5.47 -2.14
C GLY A 148 -13.84 -3.96 -2.24
N TYR A 149 -12.95 -3.16 -1.65
CA TYR A 149 -13.08 -1.70 -1.69
C TYR A 149 -12.59 -1.13 -3.02
N GLY A 150 -11.27 -1.15 -3.25
CA GLY A 150 -10.63 -0.54 -4.41
C GLY A 150 -11.25 -0.94 -5.75
N ALA A 151 -11.33 -2.24 -6.01
CA ALA A 151 -11.75 -2.73 -7.32
C ALA A 151 -13.27 -2.69 -7.54
N MET A 152 -14.08 -2.98 -6.52
CA MET A 152 -15.52 -3.18 -6.68
C MET A 152 -16.37 -1.99 -6.18
N GLU A 153 -15.85 -1.16 -5.28
CA GLU A 153 -16.58 -0.06 -4.64
C GLU A 153 -15.95 1.33 -4.87
N GLU A 154 -14.79 1.40 -5.52
CA GLU A 154 -14.07 2.67 -5.70
C GLU A 154 -13.65 2.91 -7.15
N LEU A 155 -12.42 2.53 -7.52
CA LEU A 155 -11.76 2.97 -8.76
C LEU A 155 -11.59 1.87 -9.80
N GLY A 156 -11.94 0.62 -9.47
CA GLY A 156 -11.92 -0.47 -10.44
C GLY A 156 -12.98 -0.37 -11.53
N PRO A 157 -12.91 -1.26 -12.53
CA PRO A 157 -13.66 -1.13 -13.79
C PRO A 157 -15.15 -1.47 -13.66
N PHE A 158 -15.51 -2.17 -12.58
CA PHE A 158 -16.87 -2.61 -12.32
C PHE A 158 -17.34 -2.14 -10.95
N ARG A 159 -18.66 -2.05 -10.81
CA ARG A 159 -19.35 -1.87 -9.55
C ARG A 159 -20.38 -2.98 -9.38
N VAL A 160 -20.60 -3.40 -8.14
CA VAL A 160 -21.65 -4.38 -7.80
C VAL A 160 -22.98 -3.64 -7.66
N MET A 161 -24.01 -4.12 -8.34
CA MET A 161 -25.38 -3.62 -8.19
C MET A 161 -25.95 -3.95 -6.80
N SER A 162 -27.02 -3.27 -6.41
CA SER A 162 -27.69 -3.50 -5.13
C SER A 162 -28.28 -4.91 -4.96
N ASP A 163 -28.40 -5.67 -6.05
CA ASP A 163 -28.80 -7.09 -6.02
C ASP A 163 -27.68 -8.03 -5.51
N GLY A 164 -26.47 -7.51 -5.29
CA GLY A 164 -25.30 -8.25 -4.84
C GLY A 164 -24.80 -9.29 -5.85
N ARG A 165 -25.29 -9.25 -7.09
CA ARG A 165 -25.02 -10.25 -8.12
C ARG A 165 -24.49 -9.58 -9.37
N THR A 166 -25.19 -8.57 -9.89
CA THR A 166 -24.91 -7.99 -11.20
C THR A 166 -23.75 -7.00 -11.16
N LEU A 167 -22.87 -7.04 -12.17
CA LEU A 167 -21.84 -6.04 -12.36
C LEU A 167 -22.27 -4.99 -13.40
N TYR A 168 -21.96 -3.72 -13.13
CA TYR A 168 -22.05 -2.64 -14.11
C TYR A 168 -20.73 -1.91 -14.25
N ARG A 169 -20.51 -1.23 -15.38
CA ARG A 169 -19.25 -0.54 -15.64
C ARG A 169 -19.14 0.72 -14.79
N ASN A 170 -17.94 0.96 -14.26
CA ASN A 170 -17.57 2.24 -13.67
C ASN A 170 -17.11 3.21 -14.77
N PRO A 171 -17.87 4.27 -15.11
CA PRO A 171 -17.45 5.24 -16.11
C PRO A 171 -16.26 6.10 -15.67
N TYR A 172 -15.82 6.03 -14.41
CA TYR A 172 -14.69 6.78 -13.88
C TYR A 172 -13.54 5.88 -13.41
N SER A 173 -13.50 4.62 -13.88
CA SER A 173 -12.44 3.70 -13.50
C SER A 173 -11.05 4.22 -13.87
N TRP A 174 -10.09 4.00 -12.98
CA TRP A 174 -8.70 4.37 -13.18
C TRP A 174 -7.99 3.49 -14.20
N ASN A 175 -8.53 2.31 -14.53
CA ASN A 175 -8.01 1.51 -15.64
C ASN A 175 -8.23 2.18 -17.01
N LYS A 176 -8.86 3.37 -17.06
CA LYS A 176 -8.89 4.21 -18.26
C LYS A 176 -7.57 4.89 -18.56
N VAL A 177 -6.65 4.98 -17.59
CA VAL A 177 -5.38 5.73 -17.72
C VAL A 177 -4.16 4.97 -17.19
N ALA A 178 -4.34 3.83 -16.54
CA ALA A 178 -3.28 2.99 -15.99
C ALA A 178 -3.64 1.51 -16.09
N ASN A 179 -2.63 0.64 -16.00
CA ASN A 179 -2.81 -0.77 -15.70
C ASN A 179 -2.89 -0.92 -14.18
N VAL A 180 -4.03 -1.33 -13.63
CA VAL A 180 -4.30 -1.21 -12.18
C VAL A 180 -4.30 -2.58 -11.51
N LEU A 181 -3.44 -2.71 -10.52
CA LEU A 181 -3.20 -3.91 -9.73
C LEU A 181 -3.75 -3.73 -8.32
N PHE A 182 -4.81 -4.48 -7.99
CA PHE A 182 -5.40 -4.53 -6.67
C PHE A 182 -4.80 -5.72 -5.91
N LEU A 183 -4.05 -5.44 -4.85
CA LEU A 183 -3.39 -6.47 -4.05
C LEU A 183 -4.09 -6.66 -2.70
N GLU A 184 -4.48 -7.90 -2.40
CA GLU A 184 -4.95 -8.26 -1.06
C GLU A 184 -3.75 -8.57 -0.16
N SER A 185 -3.48 -7.70 0.81
CA SER A 185 -2.33 -7.81 1.70
C SER A 185 -2.67 -7.22 3.08
N PRO A 186 -2.15 -7.78 4.18
CA PRO A 186 -1.26 -8.96 4.27
C PRO A 186 -2.02 -10.30 4.19
N ALA A 187 -1.37 -11.41 4.56
CA ALA A 187 -2.04 -12.72 4.64
C ALA A 187 -3.21 -12.68 5.64
N GLY A 188 -4.35 -13.25 5.24
CA GLY A 188 -5.62 -13.20 5.95
C GLY A 188 -6.58 -12.12 5.45
N VAL A 189 -6.12 -11.23 4.57
CA VAL A 189 -6.98 -10.23 3.92
C VAL A 189 -7.64 -10.83 2.69
N GLY A 190 -8.97 -10.86 2.69
CA GLY A 190 -9.76 -11.36 1.57
C GLY A 190 -9.41 -12.81 1.23
N TYR A 191 -8.87 -13.03 0.04
CA TYR A 191 -8.44 -14.33 -0.44
C TYR A 191 -6.97 -14.66 -0.13
N SER A 192 -6.14 -13.68 0.26
CA SER A 192 -4.75 -13.92 0.64
C SER A 192 -4.64 -14.77 1.91
N TYR A 193 -3.72 -15.73 1.93
CA TYR A 193 -3.66 -16.73 2.99
C TYR A 193 -2.22 -17.10 3.41
N SER A 194 -2.12 -17.77 4.56
CA SER A 194 -0.92 -18.49 5.01
C SER A 194 -1.30 -19.87 5.57
N ASN A 195 -0.51 -20.89 5.25
CA ASN A 195 -0.64 -22.21 5.88
C ASN A 195 -0.12 -22.22 7.33
N THR A 196 0.55 -21.14 7.76
CA THR A 196 1.06 -20.98 9.12
C THR A 196 0.16 -20.07 9.93
N THR A 197 -0.67 -20.64 10.83
CA THR A 197 -1.66 -19.90 11.63
C THR A 197 -1.09 -18.71 12.41
N LYS A 198 0.18 -18.78 12.81
CA LYS A 198 0.85 -17.71 13.55
C LYS A 198 1.02 -16.43 12.72
N ASP A 199 1.05 -16.51 11.38
CA ASP A 199 1.18 -15.33 10.52
C ASP A 199 0.00 -14.36 10.72
N TYR A 200 -1.21 -14.87 10.97
CA TYR A 200 -2.41 -14.04 11.14
C TYR A 200 -2.38 -13.14 12.39
N SER A 201 -1.60 -13.50 13.41
CA SER A 201 -1.43 -12.68 14.63
C SER A 201 -0.10 -11.93 14.68
N GLN A 202 0.81 -12.21 13.74
CA GLN A 202 2.14 -11.60 13.68
C GLN A 202 2.31 -10.63 12.50
N ASN A 203 1.25 -10.41 11.72
CA ASN A 203 1.23 -9.37 10.69
C ASN A 203 1.57 -8.00 11.30
N GLY A 204 2.56 -7.34 10.73
CA GLY A 204 2.98 -5.99 11.11
C GLY A 204 3.55 -5.24 9.91
N ASP A 205 3.74 -3.94 10.06
CA ASP A 205 4.13 -3.04 8.97
C ASP A 205 5.39 -3.51 8.23
N THR A 206 6.44 -3.87 8.95
CA THR A 206 7.72 -4.33 8.36
C THR A 206 7.53 -5.60 7.54
N MET A 207 6.83 -6.61 8.09
CA MET A 207 6.59 -7.88 7.38
C MET A 207 5.71 -7.66 6.15
N THR A 208 4.69 -6.80 6.26
CA THR A 208 3.78 -6.46 5.16
C THR A 208 4.54 -5.78 4.02
N ALA A 209 5.42 -4.82 4.32
CA ALA A 209 6.25 -4.16 3.31
C ALA A 209 7.22 -5.14 2.63
N GLN A 210 7.80 -6.09 3.38
CA GLN A 210 8.68 -7.12 2.85
C GLN A 210 7.95 -8.10 1.92
N ASP A 211 6.82 -8.65 2.38
CA ASP A 211 6.03 -9.58 1.58
C ASP A 211 5.46 -8.91 0.33
N ASN A 212 5.04 -7.64 0.41
CA ASN A 212 4.60 -6.87 -0.75
C ASN A 212 5.73 -6.64 -1.77
N LEU A 213 6.97 -6.42 -1.30
CA LEU A 213 8.13 -6.36 -2.19
C LEU A 213 8.37 -7.71 -2.89
N VAL A 214 8.33 -8.82 -2.15
CA VAL A 214 8.47 -10.17 -2.73
C VAL A 214 7.37 -10.43 -3.75
N PHE A 215 6.13 -10.07 -3.42
CA PHE A 215 4.99 -10.15 -4.33
C PHE A 215 5.27 -9.39 -5.63
N LEU A 216 5.68 -8.12 -5.55
CA LEU A 216 5.93 -7.29 -6.74
C LEU A 216 7.04 -7.85 -7.63
N VAL A 217 8.15 -8.32 -7.04
CA VAL A 217 9.24 -8.93 -7.81
C VAL A 217 8.76 -10.17 -8.55
N ASN A 218 8.03 -11.07 -7.87
CA ASN A 218 7.47 -12.26 -8.51
C ASN A 218 6.40 -11.93 -9.54
N LEU A 219 5.58 -10.91 -9.30
CA LEU A 219 4.58 -10.47 -10.26
C LEU A 219 5.24 -9.97 -11.55
N LEU A 220 6.33 -9.21 -11.46
CA LEU A 220 7.05 -8.75 -12.65
C LEU A 220 7.80 -9.86 -13.38
N GLU A 221 8.15 -10.97 -12.72
CA GLU A 221 8.57 -12.18 -13.43
C GLU A 221 7.42 -12.88 -14.16
N ARG A 222 6.20 -12.79 -13.62
CA ARG A 222 4.98 -13.31 -14.25
C ARG A 222 4.51 -12.44 -15.43
N PHE A 223 4.69 -11.13 -15.33
CA PHE A 223 4.30 -10.12 -16.31
C PHE A 223 5.53 -9.29 -16.75
N PRO A 224 6.49 -9.90 -17.46
CA PRO A 224 7.77 -9.27 -17.79
C PRO A 224 7.65 -8.02 -18.67
N GLU A 225 6.56 -7.87 -19.43
CA GLU A 225 6.26 -6.69 -20.24
C GLU A 225 6.03 -5.40 -19.44
N TYR A 226 5.86 -5.49 -18.12
CA TYR A 226 5.79 -4.32 -17.23
C TYR A 226 7.12 -3.97 -16.57
N LYS A 227 8.20 -4.73 -16.79
CA LYS A 227 9.53 -4.36 -16.30
C LYS A 227 9.99 -3.07 -16.97
N GLY A 228 10.44 -2.09 -16.18
CA GLY A 228 10.86 -0.78 -16.68
C GLY A 228 9.70 0.15 -17.10
N ARG A 229 8.45 -0.24 -16.82
CA ARG A 229 7.28 0.63 -16.95
C ARG A 229 7.25 1.62 -15.80
N ASP A 230 6.87 2.88 -16.07
CA ASP A 230 6.52 3.85 -15.02
C ASP A 230 5.59 3.19 -13.97
N PHE A 231 6.07 3.14 -12.73
CA PHE A 231 5.37 2.47 -11.65
C PHE A 231 4.93 3.45 -10.56
N TYR A 232 3.65 3.39 -10.22
CA TYR A 232 3.07 4.18 -9.15
C TYR A 232 2.44 3.29 -8.09
N MET A 233 2.46 3.77 -6.85
CA MET A 233 1.75 3.15 -5.74
C MET A 233 0.78 4.17 -5.16
N ALA A 234 -0.47 3.77 -5.05
CA ALA A 234 -1.53 4.55 -4.43
C ALA A 234 -2.30 3.67 -3.44
N GLY A 235 -3.00 4.33 -2.51
CA GLY A 235 -3.81 3.64 -1.55
C GLY A 235 -4.48 4.61 -0.60
N GLU A 236 -5.33 4.08 0.28
CA GLU A 236 -6.11 4.87 1.21
C GLU A 236 -6.04 4.36 2.66
N SER A 237 -6.46 5.23 3.59
CA SER A 237 -6.52 4.92 5.03
C SER A 237 -5.15 4.45 5.57
N TYR A 238 -5.08 3.30 6.24
CA TYR A 238 -3.84 2.71 6.75
C TYR A 238 -2.81 2.40 5.65
N ALA A 239 -3.17 2.41 4.36
CA ALA A 239 -2.19 2.36 3.29
C ALA A 239 -1.23 3.58 3.30
N GLY A 240 -1.57 4.67 3.99
CA GLY A 240 -0.62 5.72 4.33
C GLY A 240 0.60 5.24 5.14
N HIS A 241 0.51 4.08 5.80
CA HIS A 241 1.65 3.36 6.37
C HIS A 241 2.27 2.39 5.35
N TYR A 242 1.46 1.62 4.62
CA TYR A 242 1.95 0.59 3.70
C TYR A 242 2.77 1.16 2.54
N ILE A 243 2.26 2.20 1.88
CA ILE A 243 2.85 2.77 0.66
C ILE A 243 4.27 3.32 0.91
N PRO A 244 4.52 4.21 1.90
CA PRO A 244 5.87 4.73 2.11
C PRO A 244 6.85 3.66 2.61
N GLN A 245 6.39 2.67 3.37
CA GLN A 245 7.25 1.57 3.84
C GLN A 245 7.63 0.62 2.71
N LEU A 246 6.69 0.29 1.83
CA LEU A 246 6.96 -0.46 0.61
C LEU A 246 7.89 0.32 -0.34
N ALA A 247 7.68 1.63 -0.51
CA ALA A 247 8.58 2.48 -1.29
C ALA A 247 10.01 2.44 -0.75
N GLN A 248 10.17 2.51 0.57
CA GLN A 248 11.49 2.38 1.19
C GLN A 248 12.09 0.99 0.96
N ALA A 249 11.29 -0.08 1.04
CA ALA A 249 11.75 -1.44 0.76
C ALA A 249 12.22 -1.60 -0.69
N ILE A 250 11.46 -1.09 -1.67
CA ILE A 250 11.83 -1.07 -3.10
C ILE A 250 13.13 -0.30 -3.32
N LEU A 251 13.27 0.90 -2.76
CA LEU A 251 14.48 1.71 -2.93
C LEU A 251 15.72 1.03 -2.32
N SER A 252 15.57 0.39 -1.16
CA SER A 252 16.65 -0.39 -0.54
C SER A 252 17.04 -1.59 -1.39
N HIS A 253 16.05 -2.35 -1.89
CA HIS A 253 16.26 -3.48 -2.79
C HIS A 253 16.97 -3.06 -4.08
N ASN A 254 16.52 -2.00 -4.74
CA ASN A 254 17.13 -1.49 -5.97
C ASN A 254 18.58 -1.04 -5.75
N ARG A 255 18.89 -0.44 -4.59
CA ARG A 255 20.27 -0.04 -4.25
C ARG A 255 21.19 -1.24 -4.05
N GLN A 256 20.71 -2.30 -3.40
CA GLN A 256 21.49 -3.51 -3.14
C GLN A 256 21.74 -4.33 -4.42
N ASN A 257 20.85 -4.25 -5.41
CA ASN A 257 20.95 -5.03 -6.65
C ASN A 257 21.42 -4.21 -7.86
N LYS A 258 22.03 -3.03 -7.65
CA LYS A 258 22.62 -2.23 -8.73
C LYS A 258 23.66 -3.05 -9.49
N GLY A 259 23.41 -3.27 -10.79
CA GLY A 259 24.33 -3.96 -11.70
C GLY A 259 24.01 -5.44 -11.98
N GLN A 260 23.02 -6.04 -11.33
CA GLN A 260 22.66 -7.46 -11.51
C GLN A 260 21.45 -7.69 -12.44
N GLY A 261 21.09 -6.73 -13.29
CA GLY A 261 19.90 -6.87 -14.17
C GLY A 261 18.59 -6.97 -13.39
N ALA A 262 18.56 -6.38 -12.18
CA ALA A 262 17.43 -6.47 -11.27
C ALA A 262 16.12 -6.02 -11.93
N VAL A 263 15.03 -6.67 -11.52
CA VAL A 263 13.66 -6.28 -11.84
C VAL A 263 13.44 -4.84 -11.39
N TRP A 264 13.56 -3.89 -12.32
CA TRP A 264 13.38 -2.49 -12.02
C TRP A 264 11.90 -2.24 -11.72
N ILE A 265 11.59 -2.12 -10.43
CA ILE A 265 10.40 -1.44 -9.95
C ILE A 265 10.81 0.04 -9.84
N ALA A 266 10.56 0.81 -10.89
CA ALA A 266 10.83 2.26 -10.94
C ALA A 266 9.73 2.95 -11.74
#